data_AF-A0A7S4RXK1-F1
#
_entry.id   AF-A0A7S4RXK1-F1
#
_cell.length_a   1.000
_cell.length_b   1.000
_cell.length_c   1.000
_cell.angle_alpha   90.00
_cell.angle_beta   90.00
_cell.angle_gamma   90.00
#
_symmetry.space_group_name_H-M   'P 1'
#
loop_
_entity.id
_entity.type
_entity.pdbx_description
1 polymer ?
#
loop_
_entity_poly.entity_id
_entity_poly.type
_entity_poly.pdbx_seq_one_letter_code
_entity_poly.pdbx_strand_id
1 'polypeptide(L)'
;MRSFQPSQESFGAAISTCEESKRWEVALALLRCGQELRIAPSVATCSSAASACEKAFQAEPALELLHEIGRLRLQPDVIAHNAAISALARGSQWRPALAVLTNLRAAGLSPTAATHGAAAGACE
;
A
#
# COMPACT_ATOMS: atom_id res chain seq x y z
N MET A 1 23.06 -24.27 -14.42
CA MET A 1 22.02 -23.25 -14.27
C MET A 1 21.86 -22.98 -12.79
N ARG A 2 22.41 -21.86 -12.27
CA ARG A 2 22.22 -21.47 -10.87
C ARG A 2 20.84 -20.84 -10.76
N SER A 3 19.91 -21.53 -10.13
CA SER A 3 18.64 -20.97 -9.68
C SER A 3 18.96 -19.80 -8.75
N PHE A 4 18.85 -18.58 -9.27
CA PHE A 4 18.90 -17.37 -8.46
C PHE A 4 17.60 -17.37 -7.64
N GLN A 5 17.66 -17.86 -6.40
CA GLN A 5 16.53 -17.70 -5.50
C GLN A 5 16.47 -16.23 -5.09
N PRO A 6 15.44 -15.47 -5.50
CA PRO A 6 15.31 -14.11 -5.01
C PRO A 6 15.16 -14.18 -3.49
N SER A 7 16.14 -13.64 -2.77
CA SER A 7 16.06 -13.52 -1.32
C SER A 7 14.98 -12.50 -0.95
N GLN A 8 14.47 -12.58 0.29
CA GLN A 8 13.53 -11.60 0.83
C GLN A 8 14.02 -10.14 0.67
N GLU A 9 15.34 -9.92 0.75
CA GLU A 9 15.97 -8.62 0.54
C GLU A 9 15.93 -8.16 -0.93
N SER A 10 16.22 -9.07 -1.87
CA SER A 10 16.13 -8.79 -3.31
C SER A 10 14.70 -8.41 -3.71
N PHE A 11 13.74 -9.09 -3.09
CA PHE A 11 12.31 -8.87 -3.31
C PHE A 11 11.86 -7.51 -2.78
N GLY A 12 12.30 -7.15 -1.56
CA GLY A 12 11.99 -5.86 -0.97
C GLY A 12 12.57 -4.70 -1.78
N ALA A 13 13.84 -4.81 -2.21
CA ALA A 13 14.47 -3.80 -3.04
C ALA A 13 13.73 -3.59 -4.37
N ALA A 14 13.31 -4.68 -5.03
CA ALA A 14 12.55 -4.59 -6.27
C ALA A 14 11.22 -3.83 -6.07
N ILE A 15 10.50 -4.08 -4.97
CA ILE A 15 9.25 -3.38 -4.67
C ILE A 15 9.50 -1.91 -4.32
N SER A 16 10.55 -1.60 -3.54
CA SER A 16 10.93 -0.22 -3.24
C SER A 16 11.26 0.59 -4.49
N THR A 17 11.97 0.00 -5.47
CA THR A 17 12.21 0.71 -6.76
C THR A 17 10.93 0.95 -7.57
N CYS A 18 9.91 0.11 -7.41
CA CYS A 18 8.59 0.32 -8.03
C CYS A 18 7.87 1.53 -7.43
N GLU A 19 8.12 1.83 -6.16
CA GLU A 19 7.61 3.02 -5.47
C GLU A 19 8.12 4.32 -6.12
N GLU A 20 9.42 4.39 -6.42
CA GLU A 20 10.04 5.56 -7.06
C GLU A 20 9.60 5.69 -8.52
N SER A 21 9.41 4.55 -9.18
CA SER A 21 9.00 4.47 -10.59
C SER A 21 7.49 4.59 -10.80
N LYS A 22 6.68 4.66 -9.73
CA LYS A 22 5.21 4.68 -9.78
C LYS A 22 4.58 3.48 -10.51
N ARG A 23 5.28 2.33 -10.50
CA ARG A 23 4.88 1.11 -11.20
C ARG A 23 4.10 0.19 -10.26
N TRP A 24 2.88 0.59 -9.94
CA TRP A 24 2.02 -0.13 -9.00
C TRP A 24 1.69 -1.55 -9.50
N GLU A 25 1.50 -1.75 -10.80
CA GLU A 25 1.20 -3.07 -11.39
C GLU A 25 2.34 -4.06 -11.11
N VAL A 26 3.58 -3.59 -11.26
CA VAL A 26 4.77 -4.41 -11.02
C VAL A 26 4.97 -4.64 -9.53
N ALA A 27 4.73 -3.64 -8.69
CA ALA A 27 4.79 -3.81 -7.24
C ALA A 27 3.82 -4.90 -6.74
N LEU A 28 2.57 -4.88 -7.24
CA LEU A 28 1.56 -5.89 -6.89
C LEU A 28 1.87 -7.26 -7.50
N ALA A 29 2.33 -7.31 -8.76
CA ALA A 29 2.73 -8.56 -9.40
C ALA A 29 3.91 -9.21 -8.66
N LEU A 30 4.88 -8.40 -8.21
CA LEU A 30 5.95 -8.87 -7.34
C LEU A 30 5.36 -9.42 -6.05
N LEU A 31 4.54 -8.68 -5.29
CA LEU A 31 3.95 -9.20 -4.05
C LEU A 31 3.25 -10.57 -4.23
N ARG A 32 2.50 -10.76 -5.32
CA ARG A 32 1.86 -12.04 -5.66
C ARG A 32 2.89 -13.13 -5.99
N CYS A 33 3.88 -12.81 -6.81
CA CYS A 33 4.98 -13.73 -7.13
C CYS A 33 5.75 -14.17 -5.87
N GLY A 34 5.97 -13.25 -4.93
CA GLY A 34 6.59 -13.53 -3.64
C GLY A 34 5.78 -14.52 -2.81
N GLN A 35 4.46 -14.34 -2.74
CA GLN A 35 3.56 -15.27 -2.07
C GLN A 35 3.60 -16.68 -2.69
N GLU A 36 3.59 -16.78 -4.02
CA GLU A 36 3.70 -18.07 -4.75
C GLU A 36 5.03 -18.79 -4.45
N LEU A 37 6.11 -18.03 -4.32
CA LEU A 37 7.44 -18.53 -3.93
C LEU A 37 7.60 -18.76 -2.42
N ARG A 38 6.52 -18.59 -1.63
CA ARG A 38 6.53 -18.67 -0.16
C ARG A 38 7.49 -17.68 0.52
N ILE A 39 7.77 -16.56 -0.14
CA ILE A 39 8.48 -15.43 0.44
C ILE A 39 7.43 -14.57 1.13
N ALA A 40 7.49 -14.52 2.46
CA ALA A 40 6.55 -13.72 3.24
C ALA A 40 6.76 -12.23 2.93
N PRO A 41 5.74 -11.52 2.44
CA PRO A 41 5.82 -10.07 2.33
C PRO A 41 5.95 -9.46 3.73
N SER A 42 6.74 -8.39 3.82
CA SER A 42 6.88 -7.61 5.04
C SER A 42 5.99 -6.38 4.98
N VAL A 43 5.71 -5.77 6.15
CA VAL A 43 4.98 -4.50 6.24
C VAL A 43 5.63 -3.46 5.33
N ALA A 44 6.96 -3.34 5.34
CA ALA A 44 7.70 -2.41 4.48
C ALA A 44 7.44 -2.64 2.98
N THR A 45 7.43 -3.89 2.51
CA THR A 45 7.13 -4.18 1.10
C THR A 45 5.70 -3.82 0.71
N CYS A 46 4.74 -4.07 1.61
CA CYS A 46 3.36 -3.68 1.38
C CYS A 46 3.20 -2.15 1.40
N SER A 47 3.89 -1.43 2.30
CA SER A 47 3.87 0.02 2.35
C SER A 47 4.47 0.65 1.09
N SER A 48 5.58 0.13 0.57
CA SER A 48 6.15 0.60 -0.71
C SER A 48 5.21 0.35 -1.90
N ALA A 49 4.52 -0.81 -1.94
CA ALA A 49 3.52 -1.06 -2.98
C ALA A 49 2.30 -0.13 -2.86
N ALA A 50 1.84 0.17 -1.65
CA ALA A 50 0.76 1.13 -1.41
C ALA A 50 1.17 2.55 -1.85
N SER A 51 2.38 2.98 -1.51
CA SER A 51 2.96 4.26 -1.96
C SER A 51 3.11 4.32 -3.49
N ALA A 52 3.45 3.22 -4.16
CA ALA A 52 3.46 3.16 -5.62
C ALA A 52 2.05 3.40 -6.21
N CYS A 53 1.01 2.82 -5.60
CA CYS A 53 -0.39 3.03 -6.00
C CYS A 53 -0.82 4.50 -5.78
N GLU A 54 -0.44 5.09 -4.65
CA GLU A 54 -0.70 6.50 -4.33
C GLU A 54 -0.09 7.45 -5.36
N LYS A 55 1.19 7.28 -5.67
CA LYS A 55 1.89 8.11 -6.67
C LYS A 55 1.35 7.92 -8.10
N ALA A 56 0.68 6.80 -8.37
CA ALA A 56 0.03 6.47 -9.65
C ALA A 56 -1.48 6.80 -9.68
N PHE A 57 -2.03 7.34 -8.59
CA PHE A 57 -3.46 7.69 -8.43
C PHE A 57 -4.41 6.51 -8.58
N GLN A 58 -3.95 5.34 -8.14
CA GLN A 58 -4.70 4.09 -8.20
C GLN A 58 -5.27 3.78 -6.82
N ALA A 59 -6.52 4.19 -6.59
CA ALA A 59 -7.17 4.02 -5.30
C ALA A 59 -7.64 2.59 -5.07
N GLU A 60 -8.24 1.97 -6.09
CA GLU A 60 -8.80 0.62 -6.01
C GLU A 60 -7.70 -0.41 -5.69
N PRO A 61 -6.54 -0.43 -6.39
CA PRO A 61 -5.46 -1.35 -6.06
C PRO A 61 -4.83 -1.09 -4.67
N ALA A 62 -4.80 0.17 -4.22
CA ALA A 62 -4.33 0.51 -2.88
C ALA A 62 -5.25 -0.05 -1.78
N LEU A 63 -6.57 0.01 -2.00
CA LEU A 63 -7.58 -0.56 -1.09
C LEU A 63 -7.52 -2.09 -1.05
N GLU A 64 -7.39 -2.74 -2.21
CA GLU A 64 -7.21 -4.19 -2.30
C GLU A 64 -5.96 -4.62 -1.52
N LEU A 65 -4.87 -3.88 -1.65
CA LEU A 65 -3.63 -4.15 -0.93
C LEU A 65 -3.81 -4.05 0.59
N LEU A 66 -4.54 -3.05 1.11
CA LEU A 66 -4.86 -2.97 2.54
C LEU A 66 -5.63 -4.20 3.03
N HIS A 67 -6.58 -4.69 2.23
CA HIS A 67 -7.33 -5.90 2.57
C HIS A 67 -6.44 -7.15 2.55
N GLU A 68 -5.55 -7.26 1.56
CA GLU A 68 -4.58 -8.34 1.45
C GLU A 68 -3.61 -8.38 2.64
N ILE A 69 -3.08 -7.23 3.09
CA ILE A 69 -2.24 -7.12 4.28
C ILE A 69 -2.96 -7.72 5.51
N GLY A 70 -4.23 -7.37 5.71
CA GLY A 70 -5.06 -7.93 6.78
C GLY A 70 -5.24 -9.45 6.66
N ARG A 71 -5.46 -9.96 5.44
CA ARG A 71 -5.59 -11.40 5.16
C ARG A 71 -4.30 -12.17 5.47
N LEU A 72 -3.15 -11.53 5.25
CA LEU A 72 -1.83 -12.07 5.59
C LEU A 72 -1.51 -11.99 7.08
N ARG A 73 -2.44 -11.52 7.92
CA ARG A 73 -2.24 -11.24 9.36
C ARG A 73 -1.10 -10.26 9.63
N LEU A 74 -0.77 -9.44 8.64
CA LEU A 74 0.12 -8.31 8.80
C LEU A 74 -0.73 -7.12 9.28
N GLN A 75 -0.14 -6.24 10.09
CA GLN A 75 -0.79 -4.96 10.40
C GLN A 75 -0.33 -3.92 9.38
N PRO A 76 -1.24 -3.33 8.59
CA PRO A 76 -0.88 -2.21 7.75
C PRO A 76 -0.48 -1.05 8.64
N ASP A 77 0.68 -0.46 8.35
CA ASP A 77 1.16 0.70 9.08
C ASP A 77 0.39 1.97 8.68
N VAL A 78 0.75 3.09 9.31
CA VAL A 78 0.20 4.41 8.99
C VAL A 78 0.49 4.80 7.53
N ILE A 79 1.61 4.34 6.96
CA ILE A 79 2.03 4.69 5.59
C ILE A 79 1.06 4.05 4.58
N ALA A 80 0.77 2.76 4.70
CA ALA A 80 -0.14 2.06 3.79
C ALA A 80 -1.56 2.66 3.79
N HIS A 81 -2.08 2.98 4.98
CA HIS A 81 -3.38 3.65 5.09
C HIS A 81 -3.37 5.07 4.53
N ASN A 82 -2.31 5.84 4.81
CA ASN A 82 -2.16 7.18 4.27
C ASN A 82 -2.08 7.16 2.75
N ALA A 83 -1.35 6.21 2.19
CA ALA A 83 -1.23 6.04 0.75
C ALA A 83 -2.61 5.78 0.10
N ALA A 84 -3.42 4.90 0.67
CA ALA A 84 -4.78 4.66 0.18
C ALA A 84 -5.68 5.89 0.29
N ILE A 85 -5.63 6.63 1.42
CA ILE A 85 -6.42 7.85 1.62
C ILE A 85 -6.01 8.94 0.63
N SER A 86 -4.71 9.13 0.41
CA SER A 86 -4.17 10.07 -0.58
C SER A 86 -4.57 9.69 -2.01
N ALA A 87 -4.53 8.41 -2.37
CA ALA A 87 -4.99 7.93 -3.67
C ALA A 87 -6.48 8.23 -3.89
N LEU A 88 -7.31 7.97 -2.86
CA LEU A 88 -8.75 8.24 -2.88
C LEU A 88 -9.07 9.73 -2.96
N ALA A 89 -8.31 10.57 -2.25
CA ALA A 89 -8.47 12.01 -2.29
C ALA A 89 -8.28 12.58 -3.69
N ARG A 90 -7.29 12.06 -4.42
CA ARG A 90 -7.00 12.47 -5.79
C ARG A 90 -8.03 12.01 -6.81
N GLY A 91 -8.85 11.00 -6.45
CA GLY A 91 -10.01 10.58 -7.22
C GLY A 91 -11.32 11.23 -6.78
N SER A 92 -11.30 12.24 -5.89
CA SER A 92 -12.48 12.84 -5.26
C SER A 92 -13.40 11.81 -4.57
N GLN A 93 -12.82 10.70 -4.12
CA GLN A 93 -13.53 9.60 -3.47
C GLN A 93 -13.52 9.77 -1.94
N TRP A 94 -14.18 10.81 -1.43
CA TRP A 94 -14.15 11.12 0.01
C TRP A 94 -14.82 10.07 0.91
N ARG A 95 -15.87 9.39 0.42
CA ARG A 95 -16.60 8.39 1.21
C ARG A 95 -15.70 7.20 1.58
N PRO A 96 -15.03 6.53 0.63
CA PRO A 96 -14.04 5.51 0.97
C PRO A 96 -12.87 6.08 1.78
N ALA A 97 -12.41 7.31 1.50
CA ALA A 97 -11.31 7.93 2.25
C ALA A 97 -11.61 8.06 3.75
N LEU A 98 -12.83 8.49 4.09
CA LEU A 98 -13.30 8.53 5.48
C LEU A 98 -13.38 7.15 6.11
N ALA A 99 -13.83 6.14 5.36
CA ALA A 99 -13.89 4.77 5.86
C ALA A 99 -12.49 4.22 6.21
N VAL A 100 -11.48 4.49 5.37
CA VAL A 100 -10.09 4.11 5.65
C VAL A 100 -9.55 4.90 6.85
N LEU A 101 -9.87 6.18 6.98
CA LEU A 101 -9.48 7.01 8.13
C LEU A 101 -10.08 6.48 9.44
N THR A 102 -11.35 6.04 9.42
CA THR A 102 -11.98 5.42 10.59
C THR A 102 -11.35 4.08 10.95
N ASN A 103 -10.98 3.27 9.96
CA ASN A 103 -10.28 2.01 10.19
C ASN A 103 -8.90 2.23 10.80
N LEU A 104 -8.15 3.23 10.33
CA LEU A 104 -6.86 3.60 10.88
C LEU A 104 -6.98 3.99 12.37
N ARG A 105 -7.98 4.79 12.74
CA ARG A 105 -8.25 5.13 14.15
C ARG A 105 -8.67 3.93 14.99
N ALA A 106 -9.52 3.06 14.44
CA ALA A 106 -9.97 1.85 15.12
C ALA A 106 -8.81 0.86 15.37
N ALA A 107 -7.80 0.85 14.50
CA ALA A 107 -6.56 0.10 14.68
C ALA A 107 -5.62 0.70 15.75
N GLY A 108 -6.00 1.80 16.40
CA GLY A 108 -5.17 2.50 17.39
C GLY A 108 -4.02 3.29 16.78
N LEU A 109 -3.99 3.42 15.46
CA LEU A 109 -3.00 4.19 14.74
C LEU A 109 -3.43 5.66 14.66
N SER A 110 -2.49 6.57 14.87
CA SER A 110 -2.77 8.01 14.85
C SER A 110 -2.70 8.55 13.41
N PRO A 111 -3.80 9.10 12.87
CA PRO A 111 -3.76 9.77 11.57
C PRO A 111 -2.77 10.93 11.62
N THR A 112 -2.00 11.13 10.55
CA THR A 112 -1.09 12.28 10.45
C THR A 112 -1.82 13.46 9.82
N ALA A 113 -1.19 14.64 9.85
CA ALA A 113 -1.70 15.83 9.17
C ALA A 113 -1.95 15.57 7.66
N ALA A 114 -1.12 14.73 7.03
CA ALA A 114 -1.30 14.31 5.64
C ALA A 114 -2.59 13.51 5.44
N THR A 115 -2.92 12.60 6.37
CA THR A 115 -4.16 11.82 6.31
C THR A 115 -5.40 12.70 6.40
N HIS A 116 -5.37 13.68 7.29
CA HIS A 116 -6.46 14.63 7.48
C HIS A 116 -6.63 15.58 6.29
N GLY A 117 -5.53 16.12 5.77
CA GLY A 117 -5.54 16.98 4.58
C GLY A 117 -6.04 16.25 3.34
N ALA A 118 -5.60 15.01 3.13
CA ALA A 118 -6.07 14.18 2.01
C ALA A 118 -7.57 13.87 2.14
N ALA A 119 -8.05 13.43 3.32
CA ALA A 119 -9.47 13.16 3.51
C ALA A 119 -10.35 14.42 3.35
N ALA A 120 -9.86 15.60 3.77
CA ALA A 120 -10.57 16.87 3.58
C ALA A 120 -10.59 17.32 2.11
N GLY A 121 -9.46 17.22 1.40
CA GLY A 121 -9.37 17.57 -0.02
C GLY A 121 -10.14 16.63 -0.94
N ALA A 122 -10.45 15.42 -0.49
CA ALA A 122 -11.32 14.50 -1.22
C ALA A 122 -12.77 15.02 -1.37
N CYS A 123 -13.19 15.95 -0.49
CA CYS A 123 -14.54 16.52 -0.43
C CYS A 123 -14.73 17.79 -1.26
N GLU A 124 -13.64 18.38 -1.78
CA GLU A 124 -13.63 19.58 -2.63
C GLU A 124 -13.68 19.19 -4.12
#